data_AF-G1PLJ0-F1
#
_entry.id   AF-G1PLJ0-F1
#
_cell.length_a   1.000
_cell.length_b   1.000
_cell.length_c   1.000
_cell.angle_alpha   90.00
_cell.angle_beta   90.00
_cell.angle_gamma   90.00
#
_symmetry.space_group_name_H-M   'P 1'
#
loop_
_entity.id
_entity.type
_entity.pdbx_description
1 polymer ?
#
loop_
_entity_poly.entity_id
_entity_poly.type
_entity_poly.pdbx_seq_one_letter_code
_entity_poly.pdbx_strand_id
1 'polypeptide(L)'
;MISSCTIDWYERWPEEALLVVANSFLRKNVDLENRENLTEKLAPACVQIHKSVKDLSTKYFQKTGRRYYVTPRSYLRFMDTFAHILRSREKELQTKRDRLYMGLSKILEARALVTDMQEELLIVTPQIEQKTKEKENLMEKLQKDSQVVEKVQMLVKQDEEIMAEEVRIVEEHAQTTANELRSVMPALERATLALNALDKADISELRVYARPPNLVLTVMNAVCILLQKKPNWTTAKLLLSETGFLKKLVQLDKDRLPDKVFMKLKKFLTLPDFHPKKIAHVSVACCSMCEWIIALNNYHNVRKKMALKKNKLISINRNKLLRQHKIDLNNKLIVFQVEEHLQVLHAAYKDIVAEKDILAGRRQLPMRRMYCASVLLTALGDEKV
;
A
#
# COMPACT_ATOMS: atom_id res chain seq x y z
N MET A 1 19.74 70.40 -103.79
CA MET A 1 19.62 69.17 -102.95
C MET A 1 18.52 68.21 -103.38
N ILE A 2 17.58 68.59 -104.26
CA ILE A 2 16.45 67.71 -104.67
C ILE A 2 16.74 66.96 -106.00
N SER A 3 17.74 67.37 -106.80
CA SER A 3 17.96 66.82 -108.16
C SER A 3 18.69 65.48 -108.23
N SER A 4 19.23 64.98 -107.11
CA SER A 4 20.07 63.76 -107.08
C SER A 4 19.68 62.80 -105.95
N CYS A 5 18.49 62.96 -105.36
CA CYS A 5 17.94 62.08 -104.34
C CYS A 5 16.48 61.72 -104.66
N THR A 6 16.08 60.48 -104.41
CA THR A 6 14.67 60.07 -104.45
C THR A 6 13.98 60.53 -103.16
N ILE A 7 12.84 61.22 -103.29
CA ILE A 7 12.03 61.63 -102.14
C ILE A 7 11.06 60.51 -101.80
N ASP A 8 11.08 60.08 -100.55
CA ASP A 8 10.13 59.14 -99.97
C ASP A 8 9.24 59.87 -98.96
N TRP A 9 7.92 59.76 -99.13
CA TRP A 9 6.92 60.49 -98.34
C TRP A 9 6.34 59.59 -97.25
N TYR A 10 6.57 59.95 -95.99
CA TYR A 10 6.03 59.23 -94.85
C TYR A 10 4.76 59.89 -94.34
N GLU A 11 3.63 59.20 -94.55
CA GLU A 11 2.35 59.60 -93.99
C GLU A 11 2.19 59.15 -92.53
N ARG A 12 1.20 59.75 -91.86
CA ARG A 12 0.81 59.31 -90.52
C ARG A 12 0.20 57.93 -90.61
N TRP A 13 0.41 57.12 -89.58
CA TRP A 13 -0.13 55.76 -89.55
C TRP A 13 -1.65 55.76 -89.66
N PRO A 14 -2.21 54.99 -90.62
CA PRO A 14 -3.64 54.77 -90.71
C PRO A 14 -4.12 53.85 -89.58
N GLU A 15 -5.44 53.72 -89.44
CA GLU A 15 -6.05 52.99 -88.32
C GLU A 15 -5.71 51.50 -88.35
N GLU A 16 -5.65 50.93 -89.55
CA GLU A 16 -5.29 49.54 -89.82
C GLU A 16 -3.86 49.27 -89.36
N ALA A 17 -2.93 50.19 -89.63
CA ALA A 17 -1.54 50.07 -89.20
C ALA A 17 -1.41 50.14 -87.66
N LEU A 18 -2.14 51.06 -87.01
CA LEU A 18 -2.18 51.12 -85.54
C LEU A 18 -2.75 49.84 -84.93
N LEU A 19 -3.77 49.26 -85.55
CA LEU A 19 -4.40 48.01 -85.10
C LEU A 19 -3.45 46.82 -85.23
N VAL A 20 -2.74 46.68 -86.35
CA VAL A 20 -1.74 45.62 -86.56
C VAL A 20 -0.61 45.71 -85.53
N VAL A 21 -0.09 46.92 -85.31
CA VAL A 21 0.96 47.16 -84.30
C VAL A 21 0.46 46.86 -82.90
N ALA A 22 -0.76 47.29 -82.54
CA ALA A 22 -1.35 46.98 -81.24
C ALA A 22 -1.54 45.48 -81.02
N ASN A 23 -2.06 44.75 -82.01
CA ASN A 23 -2.25 43.30 -81.93
C ASN A 23 -0.93 42.56 -81.78
N SER A 24 0.08 42.89 -82.58
CA SER A 24 1.41 42.29 -82.48
C SER A 24 2.06 42.57 -81.13
N PHE A 25 1.95 43.81 -80.65
CA PHE A 25 2.49 44.20 -79.35
C PHE A 25 1.81 43.47 -78.19
N LEU A 26 0.48 43.45 -78.17
CA LEU A 26 -0.30 42.83 -77.09
C LEU A 26 -0.06 41.32 -77.02
N ARG A 27 0.00 40.62 -78.16
CA ARG A 27 0.33 39.19 -78.21
C ARG A 27 1.72 38.87 -77.67
N LYS A 28 2.69 39.75 -77.90
CA LYS A 28 4.07 39.54 -77.44
C LYS A 28 4.26 39.88 -75.96
N ASN A 29 3.57 40.91 -75.49
CA ASN A 29 3.86 41.54 -74.20
C ASN A 29 2.78 41.32 -73.14
N VAL A 30 1.64 40.74 -73.45
CA VAL A 30 0.61 40.44 -72.46
C VAL A 30 0.28 38.96 -72.59
N ASP A 31 0.33 38.26 -71.45
CA ASP A 31 -0.07 36.86 -71.38
C ASP A 31 -1.61 36.80 -71.46
N LEU A 32 -2.11 36.54 -72.66
CA LEU A 32 -3.54 36.53 -73.00
C LEU A 32 -4.03 35.13 -73.39
N GLU A 33 -3.23 34.07 -73.17
CA GLU A 33 -3.52 32.70 -73.63
C GLU A 33 -4.87 32.18 -73.13
N ASN A 34 -5.36 32.67 -71.98
CA ASN A 34 -6.66 32.30 -71.42
C ASN A 34 -7.78 33.34 -71.64
N ARG A 35 -7.53 34.42 -72.41
CA ARG A 35 -8.45 35.57 -72.56
C ARG A 35 -8.48 36.14 -73.99
N GLU A 36 -8.59 35.28 -75.01
CA GLU A 36 -8.59 35.67 -76.43
C GLU A 36 -9.60 36.80 -76.75
N ASN A 37 -10.80 36.73 -76.16
CA ASN A 37 -11.87 37.74 -76.29
C ASN A 37 -11.48 39.16 -75.80
N LEU A 38 -10.47 39.29 -74.93
CA LEU A 38 -9.99 40.61 -74.48
C LEU A 38 -9.03 41.24 -75.49
N THR A 39 -8.20 40.45 -76.15
CA THR A 39 -7.24 40.94 -77.14
C THR A 39 -7.95 41.64 -78.29
N GLU A 40 -9.06 41.04 -78.77
CA GLU A 40 -9.92 41.57 -79.82
C GLU A 40 -10.58 42.91 -79.45
N LYS A 41 -10.74 43.21 -78.15
CA LYS A 41 -11.33 44.45 -77.66
C LYS A 41 -10.28 45.49 -77.27
N LEU A 42 -9.13 45.04 -76.75
CA LEU A 42 -8.06 45.91 -76.26
C LEU A 42 -7.32 46.60 -77.42
N ALA A 43 -7.04 45.89 -78.52
CA ALA A 43 -6.33 46.49 -79.64
C ALA A 43 -7.14 47.64 -80.29
N PRO A 44 -8.44 47.49 -80.61
CA PRO A 44 -9.26 48.61 -81.08
C PRO A 44 -9.37 49.74 -80.06
N ALA A 45 -9.48 49.44 -78.76
CA ALA A 45 -9.53 50.47 -77.72
C ALA A 45 -8.24 51.32 -77.68
N CYS A 46 -7.07 50.70 -77.81
CA CYS A 46 -5.79 51.42 -77.90
C CYS A 46 -5.73 52.36 -79.11
N VAL A 47 -6.23 51.88 -80.27
CA VAL A 47 -6.35 52.71 -81.48
C VAL A 47 -7.28 53.90 -81.26
N GLN A 48 -8.44 53.69 -80.64
CA GLN A 48 -9.40 54.76 -80.33
C GLN A 48 -8.83 55.80 -79.34
N ILE A 49 -8.09 55.36 -78.32
CA ILE A 49 -7.40 56.26 -77.39
C ILE A 49 -6.37 57.13 -78.13
N HIS A 50 -5.61 56.55 -79.06
CA HIS A 50 -4.65 57.32 -79.85
C HIS A 50 -5.32 58.39 -80.73
N LYS A 51 -6.43 58.04 -81.38
CA LYS A 51 -7.23 59.00 -82.16
C LYS A 51 -7.80 60.12 -81.30
N SER A 52 -8.35 59.79 -80.12
CA SER A 52 -8.93 60.82 -79.25
C SER A 52 -7.88 61.85 -78.80
N VAL A 53 -6.64 61.41 -78.54
CA VAL A 53 -5.52 62.30 -78.21
C VAL A 53 -5.12 63.17 -79.40
N LYS A 54 -5.16 62.64 -80.62
CA LYS A 54 -4.91 63.41 -81.86
C LYS A 54 -5.96 64.51 -82.06
N ASP A 55 -7.23 64.18 -81.87
CA ASP A 55 -8.34 65.15 -81.98
C ASP A 55 -8.26 66.20 -80.87
N LEU A 56 -7.96 65.76 -79.64
CA LEU A 56 -7.77 66.65 -78.50
C LEU A 56 -6.58 67.60 -78.70
N SER A 57 -5.47 67.12 -79.25
CA SER A 57 -4.29 67.93 -79.58
C SER A 57 -4.63 69.03 -80.58
N THR A 58 -5.51 68.74 -81.54
CA THR A 58 -5.99 69.72 -82.52
C THR A 58 -6.87 70.77 -81.86
N LYS A 59 -7.83 70.35 -81.04
CA LYS A 59 -8.71 71.24 -80.26
C LYS A 59 -7.91 72.11 -79.27
N TYR A 60 -6.88 71.54 -78.64
CA TYR A 60 -6.01 72.23 -77.70
C TYR A 60 -5.21 73.34 -78.38
N PHE A 61 -4.67 73.07 -79.56
CA PHE A 61 -3.97 74.07 -80.37
C PHE A 61 -4.90 75.23 -80.76
N GLN A 62 -6.12 74.93 -81.20
CA GLN A 62 -7.12 75.95 -81.55
C GLN A 62 -7.46 76.87 -80.38
N LYS A 63 -7.50 76.35 -79.14
CA LYS A 63 -7.89 77.12 -77.96
C LYS A 63 -6.75 77.91 -77.31
N THR A 64 -5.52 77.37 -77.33
CA THR A 64 -4.41 77.91 -76.52
C THR A 64 -3.26 78.47 -77.37
N GLY A 65 -3.28 78.25 -78.68
CA GLY A 65 -2.17 78.56 -79.59
C GLY A 65 -0.93 77.67 -79.41
N ARG A 66 -0.90 76.77 -78.41
CA ARG A 66 0.23 75.89 -78.13
C ARG A 66 0.11 74.57 -78.87
N ARG A 67 1.16 74.18 -79.59
CA ARG A 67 1.18 72.93 -80.38
C ARG A 67 1.72 71.77 -79.55
N TYR A 68 0.97 70.66 -79.54
CA TYR A 68 1.44 69.36 -79.05
C TYR A 68 1.55 68.39 -80.23
N TYR A 69 2.57 67.54 -80.24
CA TYR A 69 2.82 66.58 -81.32
C TYR A 69 2.59 65.16 -80.83
N VAL A 70 1.63 64.49 -81.45
CA VAL A 70 1.36 63.07 -81.25
C VAL A 70 2.18 62.29 -82.27
N THR A 71 3.15 61.51 -81.80
CA THR A 71 4.05 60.71 -82.66
C THR A 71 3.77 59.21 -82.49
N PRO A 72 4.12 58.36 -83.49
CA PRO A 72 4.05 56.90 -83.32
C PRO A 72 4.87 56.40 -82.11
N ARG A 73 5.97 57.07 -81.76
CA ARG A 73 6.75 56.76 -80.56
C ARG A 73 5.95 56.97 -79.27
N SER A 74 5.10 57.99 -79.21
CA SER A 74 4.19 58.22 -78.08
C SER A 74 3.14 57.10 -77.96
N TYR A 75 2.70 56.53 -79.09
CA TYR A 75 1.78 55.38 -79.11
C TYR A 75 2.43 54.11 -78.60
N LEU A 76 3.64 53.78 -79.07
CA LEU A 76 4.39 52.61 -78.58
C LEU A 76 4.70 52.73 -77.09
N ARG A 77 5.13 53.91 -76.62
CA ARG A 77 5.37 54.16 -75.19
C ARG A 77 4.11 54.02 -74.35
N PHE A 78 2.94 54.42 -74.88
CA PHE A 78 1.66 54.17 -74.22
C PHE A 78 1.41 52.67 -74.05
N MET A 79 1.61 51.88 -75.11
CA MET A 79 1.45 50.42 -75.06
C MET A 79 2.43 49.75 -74.09
N ASP A 80 3.69 50.18 -74.07
CA ASP A 80 4.70 49.73 -73.11
C ASP A 80 4.28 50.01 -71.66
N THR A 81 3.82 51.24 -71.40
CA THR A 81 3.39 51.67 -70.07
C THR A 81 2.14 50.89 -69.64
N PHE A 82 1.18 50.70 -70.55
CA PHE A 82 -0.02 49.92 -70.30
C PHE A 82 0.32 48.47 -69.94
N ALA A 83 1.15 47.80 -70.75
CA ALA A 83 1.56 46.43 -70.48
C ALA A 83 2.32 46.30 -69.15
N HIS A 84 3.19 47.27 -68.83
CA HIS A 84 3.90 47.30 -67.55
C HIS A 84 2.93 47.41 -66.35
N ILE A 85 1.98 48.35 -66.40
CA ILE A 85 0.99 48.55 -65.33
C ILE A 85 0.12 47.30 -65.20
N LEU A 86 -0.35 46.73 -66.31
CA LEU A 86 -1.19 45.53 -66.32
C LEU A 86 -0.47 44.36 -65.63
N ARG A 87 0.75 44.02 -66.07
CA ARG A 87 1.55 42.95 -65.45
C ARG A 87 1.81 43.20 -63.97
N SER A 88 2.11 44.46 -63.60
CA SER A 88 2.35 44.82 -62.20
C SER A 88 1.10 44.61 -61.34
N ARG A 89 -0.08 45.00 -61.84
CA ARG A 89 -1.35 44.84 -61.13
C ARG A 89 -1.79 43.39 -61.05
N GLU A 90 -1.60 42.63 -62.13
CA GLU A 90 -1.88 41.18 -62.13
C GLU A 90 -1.00 40.46 -61.10
N LYS A 91 0.30 40.76 -61.06
CA LYS A 91 1.20 40.19 -60.04
C LYS A 91 0.80 40.57 -58.62
N GLU A 92 0.40 41.83 -58.39
CA GLU A 92 -0.08 42.29 -57.08
C GLU A 92 -1.35 41.54 -56.65
N LEU A 93 -2.33 41.42 -57.55
CA LEU A 93 -3.58 40.69 -57.31
C LEU A 93 -3.35 39.20 -57.10
N GLN A 94 -2.46 38.60 -57.88
CA GLN A 94 -2.07 37.20 -57.75
C GLN A 94 -1.44 36.95 -56.37
N THR A 95 -0.53 37.82 -55.93
CA THR A 95 0.10 37.72 -54.61
C THR A 95 -0.95 37.85 -53.48
N LYS A 96 -1.90 38.77 -53.62
CA LYS A 96 -3.02 38.93 -52.67
C LYS A 96 -3.90 37.68 -52.64
N ARG A 97 -4.24 37.13 -53.81
CA ARG A 97 -5.03 35.89 -53.95
C ARG A 97 -4.32 34.71 -53.28
N ASP A 98 -3.04 34.52 -53.57
CA ASP A 98 -2.27 33.40 -53.04
C ASP A 98 -2.09 33.54 -51.52
N ARG A 99 -1.93 34.76 -51.00
CA ARG A 99 -1.96 35.01 -49.54
C ARG A 99 -3.30 34.63 -48.90
N LEU A 100 -4.43 35.02 -49.52
CA LEU A 100 -5.76 34.65 -49.03
C LEU A 100 -5.98 33.14 -49.07
N TYR A 101 -5.57 32.49 -50.15
CA TYR A 101 -5.64 31.04 -50.31
C TYR A 101 -4.84 30.31 -49.20
N MET A 102 -3.61 30.75 -48.94
CA MET A 102 -2.79 30.20 -47.86
C MET A 102 -3.42 30.41 -46.49
N GLY A 103 -3.98 31.60 -46.21
CA GLY A 103 -4.71 31.88 -44.97
C GLY A 103 -5.91 30.95 -44.79
N LEU A 104 -6.74 30.83 -45.83
CA LEU A 104 -7.92 29.95 -45.81
C LEU A 104 -7.53 28.48 -45.60
N SER A 105 -6.50 27.99 -46.30
CA SER A 105 -5.99 26.62 -46.12
C SER A 105 -5.58 26.37 -44.68
N LYS A 106 -4.87 27.32 -44.05
CA LYS A 106 -4.44 27.19 -42.65
C LYS A 106 -5.61 27.23 -41.67
N ILE A 107 -6.64 28.03 -41.93
CA ILE A 107 -7.87 28.05 -41.11
C ILE A 107 -8.61 26.71 -41.22
N LEU A 108 -8.67 26.11 -42.40
CA LEU A 108 -9.31 24.81 -42.60
C LEU A 108 -8.54 23.68 -41.91
N GLU A 109 -7.20 23.65 -42.04
CA GLU A 109 -6.32 22.72 -41.32
C GLU A 109 -6.52 22.85 -39.80
N ALA A 110 -6.52 24.08 -39.28
CA ALA A 110 -6.74 24.34 -37.85
C ALA A 110 -8.12 23.86 -37.37
N ARG A 111 -9.16 24.03 -38.20
CA ARG A 111 -10.51 23.54 -37.88
C ARG A 111 -10.56 22.02 -37.78
N ALA A 112 -9.94 21.31 -38.71
CA ALA A 112 -9.87 19.84 -38.67
C ALA A 112 -9.17 19.35 -37.40
N LEU A 113 -8.02 19.92 -37.08
CA LEU A 113 -7.28 19.61 -35.85
C LEU A 113 -8.10 19.86 -34.57
N VAL A 114 -8.91 20.93 -34.55
CA VAL A 114 -9.82 21.22 -33.41
C VAL A 114 -10.89 20.14 -33.29
N THR A 115 -11.46 19.68 -34.40
CA THR A 115 -12.46 18.61 -34.39
C THR A 115 -11.86 17.30 -33.88
N ASP A 116 -10.67 16.91 -34.35
CA ASP A 116 -9.96 15.71 -33.87
C ASP A 116 -9.69 15.79 -32.36
N MET A 117 -9.24 16.96 -31.86
CA MET A 117 -9.01 17.18 -30.43
C MET A 117 -10.30 17.17 -29.61
N GLN A 118 -11.42 17.63 -30.15
CA GLN A 118 -12.73 17.54 -29.49
C GLN A 118 -13.19 16.09 -29.33
N GLU A 119 -13.04 15.28 -30.38
CA GLU A 119 -13.37 13.86 -30.35
C GLU A 119 -12.50 13.11 -29.33
N GLU A 120 -11.19 13.39 -29.30
CA GLU A 120 -10.30 12.81 -28.30
C GLU A 120 -10.71 13.18 -26.87
N LEU A 121 -11.09 14.44 -26.61
CA LEU A 121 -11.54 14.89 -25.30
C LEU A 121 -12.88 14.25 -24.88
N LEU A 122 -13.79 14.00 -25.83
CA LEU A 122 -15.05 13.30 -25.58
C LEU A 122 -14.83 11.84 -25.16
N ILE A 123 -13.74 11.20 -25.61
CA ILE A 123 -13.38 9.83 -25.23
C ILE A 123 -12.60 9.80 -23.91
N VAL A 124 -11.60 10.67 -23.75
CA VAL A 124 -10.68 10.63 -22.60
C VAL A 124 -11.34 11.14 -21.31
N THR A 125 -12.23 12.14 -21.40
CA THR A 125 -12.90 12.71 -20.21
C THR A 125 -13.72 11.68 -19.43
N PRO A 126 -14.64 10.90 -20.03
CA PRO A 126 -15.40 9.89 -19.31
C PRO A 126 -14.51 8.74 -18.80
N GLN A 127 -13.44 8.38 -19.50
CA GLN A 127 -12.49 7.37 -19.03
C GLN A 127 -11.81 7.80 -17.72
N ILE A 128 -11.41 9.08 -17.60
CA ILE A 128 -10.83 9.62 -16.36
C ILE A 128 -11.85 9.57 -15.21
N GLU A 129 -13.11 9.91 -15.49
CA GLU A 129 -14.18 9.87 -14.49
C GLU A 129 -14.47 8.44 -14.02
N GLN A 130 -14.54 7.49 -14.96
CA GLN A 130 -14.66 6.07 -14.65
C GLN A 130 -13.48 5.58 -13.78
N LYS A 131 -12.24 5.90 -14.16
CA LYS A 131 -11.04 5.53 -13.39
C LYS A 131 -10.99 6.19 -12.02
N THR A 132 -11.53 7.39 -11.88
CA THR A 132 -11.68 8.09 -10.60
C THR A 132 -12.64 7.33 -9.69
N LYS A 133 -13.79 6.92 -10.21
CA LYS A 133 -14.77 6.10 -9.48
C LYS A 133 -14.22 4.72 -9.12
N GLU A 134 -13.51 4.06 -10.03
CA GLU A 134 -12.82 2.78 -9.76
C GLU A 134 -11.80 2.94 -8.63
N LYS A 135 -10.99 4.00 -8.66
CA LYS A 135 -10.03 4.35 -7.59
C LYS A 135 -10.72 4.56 -6.25
N GLU A 136 -11.82 5.31 -6.20
CA GLU A 136 -12.57 5.57 -4.96
C GLU A 136 -13.15 4.28 -4.37
N ASN A 137 -13.76 3.44 -5.20
CA ASN A 137 -14.28 2.14 -4.77
C ASN A 137 -13.17 1.23 -4.22
N LEU A 138 -12.00 1.23 -4.88
CA LEU A 138 -10.87 0.43 -4.43
C LEU A 138 -10.27 0.95 -3.12
N MET A 139 -10.21 2.29 -2.95
CA MET A 139 -9.78 2.93 -1.72
C MET A 139 -10.69 2.57 -0.55
N GLU A 140 -12.01 2.57 -0.76
CA GLU A 140 -12.97 2.19 0.27
C GLU A 140 -12.79 0.71 0.69
N LYS A 141 -12.60 -0.19 -0.29
CA LYS A 141 -12.29 -1.61 -0.02
C LYS A 141 -10.99 -1.76 0.76
N LEU A 142 -9.93 -1.08 0.34
CA LEU A 142 -8.62 -1.14 0.99
C LEU A 142 -8.68 -0.61 2.43
N GLN A 143 -9.46 0.45 2.67
CA GLN A 143 -9.67 0.97 4.03
C GLN A 143 -10.44 -0.02 4.92
N LYS A 144 -11.49 -0.67 4.39
CA LYS A 144 -12.25 -1.69 5.13
C LYS A 144 -11.38 -2.89 5.47
N ASP A 145 -10.65 -3.43 4.49
CA ASP A 145 -9.80 -4.61 4.67
C ASP A 145 -8.62 -4.30 5.60
N SER A 146 -8.00 -3.12 5.47
CA SER A 146 -6.92 -2.68 6.37
C SER A 146 -7.39 -2.59 7.82
N GLN A 147 -8.60 -2.08 8.08
CA GLN A 147 -9.15 -2.04 9.44
C GLN A 147 -9.42 -3.44 10.01
N VAL A 148 -9.81 -4.40 9.16
CA VAL A 148 -10.01 -5.79 9.59
C VAL A 148 -8.67 -6.41 9.98
N VAL A 149 -7.61 -6.21 9.17
CA VAL A 149 -6.26 -6.70 9.49
C VAL A 149 -5.75 -6.08 10.79
N GLU A 150 -5.88 -4.78 10.97
CA GLU A 150 -5.41 -4.09 12.18
C GLU A 150 -6.11 -4.62 13.44
N LYS A 151 -7.44 -4.83 13.38
CA LYS A 151 -8.19 -5.44 14.49
C LYS A 151 -7.71 -6.86 14.81
N VAL A 152 -7.48 -7.69 13.79
CA VAL A 152 -6.99 -9.06 13.98
C VAL A 152 -5.57 -9.05 14.55
N GLN A 153 -4.68 -8.20 14.04
CA GLN A 153 -3.32 -8.05 14.56
C GLN A 153 -3.30 -7.56 16.02
N MET A 154 -4.19 -6.63 16.38
CA MET A 154 -4.32 -6.21 17.79
C MET A 154 -4.78 -7.37 18.69
N LEU A 155 -5.76 -8.17 18.25
CA LEU A 155 -6.22 -9.34 19.01
C LEU A 155 -5.12 -10.40 19.14
N VAL A 156 -4.33 -10.64 18.09
CA VAL A 156 -3.19 -11.56 18.14
C VAL A 156 -2.14 -11.07 19.13
N LYS A 157 -1.76 -9.79 19.10
CA LYS A 157 -0.81 -9.20 20.06
C LYS A 157 -1.29 -9.31 21.50
N GLN A 158 -2.57 -9.04 21.74
CA GLN A 158 -3.17 -9.24 23.08
C GLN A 158 -3.13 -10.70 23.52
N ASP A 159 -3.51 -11.64 22.65
CA ASP A 159 -3.46 -13.08 22.95
C ASP A 159 -2.00 -13.55 23.21
N GLU A 160 -1.01 -12.99 22.50
CA GLU A 160 0.43 -13.24 22.71
C GLU A 160 0.95 -12.70 24.05
N GLU A 161 0.58 -11.47 24.43
CA GLU A 161 0.96 -10.88 25.73
C GLU A 161 0.39 -11.69 26.89
N ILE A 162 -0.88 -12.10 26.81
CA ILE A 162 -1.49 -12.93 27.85
C ILE A 162 -0.82 -14.30 27.90
N MET A 163 -0.44 -14.87 26.75
CA MET A 163 0.31 -16.13 26.73
C MET A 163 1.68 -15.99 27.39
N ALA A 164 2.41 -14.91 27.12
CA ALA A 164 3.71 -14.65 27.74
C ALA A 164 3.59 -14.54 29.27
N GLU A 165 2.54 -13.86 29.75
CA GLU A 165 2.26 -13.77 31.18
C GLU A 165 1.89 -15.14 31.78
N GLU A 166 1.06 -15.93 31.10
CA GLU A 166 0.72 -17.29 31.55
C GLU A 166 1.95 -18.21 31.60
N VAL A 167 2.88 -18.10 30.65
CA VAL A 167 4.15 -18.82 30.68
C VAL A 167 4.97 -18.43 31.90
N ARG A 168 5.07 -17.14 32.18
CA ARG A 168 5.78 -16.63 33.35
C ARG A 168 5.18 -17.17 34.66
N ILE A 169 3.86 -17.15 34.78
CA ILE A 169 3.14 -17.69 35.95
C ILE A 169 3.38 -19.20 36.10
N VAL A 170 3.35 -19.96 35.00
CA VAL A 170 3.61 -21.40 35.04
C VAL A 170 5.04 -21.69 35.49
N GLU A 171 6.02 -20.94 34.99
CA GLU A 171 7.42 -21.09 35.33
C GLU A 171 7.72 -20.70 36.78
N GLU A 172 7.14 -19.58 37.25
CA GLU A 172 7.23 -19.15 38.66
C GLU A 172 6.60 -20.19 39.59
N HIS A 173 5.42 -20.72 39.25
CA HIS A 173 4.77 -21.77 40.03
C HIS A 173 5.58 -23.07 40.03
N ALA A 174 6.14 -23.47 38.89
CA ALA A 174 7.02 -24.63 38.79
C ALA A 174 8.25 -24.49 39.68
N GLN A 175 8.90 -23.31 39.63
CA GLN A 175 10.08 -23.02 40.43
C GLN A 175 9.77 -22.97 41.94
N THR A 176 8.66 -22.33 42.31
CA THR A 176 8.19 -22.28 43.70
C THR A 176 7.90 -23.69 44.23
N THR A 177 7.23 -24.52 43.44
CA THR A 177 6.94 -25.92 43.79
C THR A 177 8.21 -26.76 43.90
N ALA A 178 9.18 -26.60 42.99
CA ALA A 178 10.47 -27.28 43.05
C ALA A 178 11.26 -26.89 44.31
N ASN A 179 11.23 -25.60 44.69
CA ASN A 179 11.89 -25.11 45.90
C ASN A 179 11.21 -25.62 47.18
N GLU A 180 9.88 -25.57 47.27
CA GLU A 180 9.12 -26.12 48.39
C GLU A 180 9.43 -27.62 48.58
N LEU A 181 9.45 -28.40 47.49
CA LEU A 181 9.81 -29.82 47.54
C LEU A 181 11.26 -30.04 47.99
N ARG A 182 12.21 -29.31 47.39
CA ARG A 182 13.64 -29.39 47.72
C ARG A 182 13.94 -29.01 49.17
N SER A 183 13.14 -28.14 49.79
CA SER A 183 13.33 -27.79 51.21
C SER A 183 12.98 -28.94 52.17
N VAL A 184 12.02 -29.79 51.80
CA VAL A 184 11.49 -30.82 52.70
C VAL A 184 12.08 -32.21 52.44
N MET A 185 12.52 -32.49 51.21
CA MET A 185 13.14 -33.77 50.86
C MET A 185 14.39 -34.11 51.72
N PRO A 186 15.37 -33.21 51.92
CA PRO A 186 16.55 -33.52 52.73
C PRO A 186 16.22 -33.79 54.20
N ALA A 187 15.18 -33.13 54.74
CA ALA A 187 14.73 -33.37 56.10
C ALA A 187 14.11 -34.77 56.26
N LEU A 188 13.34 -35.21 55.26
CA LEU A 188 12.76 -36.55 55.23
C LEU A 188 13.82 -37.63 55.03
N GLU A 189 14.79 -37.41 54.13
CA GLU A 189 15.90 -38.35 53.88
C GLU A 189 16.77 -38.51 55.13
N ARG A 190 17.17 -37.40 55.76
CA ARG A 190 17.91 -37.44 57.03
C ARG A 190 17.17 -38.19 58.12
N ALA A 191 15.87 -37.94 58.29
CA ALA A 191 15.09 -38.64 59.30
C ALA A 191 14.88 -40.13 58.97
N THR A 192 14.81 -40.49 57.68
CA THR A 192 14.73 -41.90 57.24
C THR A 192 16.07 -42.63 57.44
N LEU A 193 17.20 -41.93 57.24
CA LEU A 193 18.53 -42.46 57.55
C LEU A 193 18.72 -42.66 59.05
N ALA A 194 18.31 -41.68 59.88
CA ALA A 194 18.34 -41.80 61.34
C ALA A 194 17.48 -42.98 61.85
N LEU A 195 16.35 -43.25 61.21
CA LEU A 195 15.51 -44.41 61.50
C LEU A 195 16.16 -45.74 61.08
N ASN A 196 16.90 -45.77 59.97
CA ASN A 196 17.67 -46.94 59.52
C ASN A 196 18.92 -47.21 60.36
N ALA A 197 19.47 -46.18 61.02
CA ALA A 197 20.64 -46.29 61.88
C ALA A 197 20.34 -46.86 63.28
N LEU A 198 19.05 -47.08 63.61
CA LEU A 198 18.65 -47.72 64.86
C LEU A 198 18.95 -49.22 64.83
N ASP A 199 19.58 -49.72 65.88
CA ASP A 199 19.90 -51.13 66.03
C ASP A 199 18.80 -51.89 66.77
N LYS A 200 18.85 -53.23 66.70
CA LYS A 200 17.91 -54.10 67.43
C LYS A 200 17.98 -53.89 68.95
N ALA A 201 19.12 -53.43 69.47
CA ALA A 201 19.33 -53.12 70.88
C ALA A 201 18.43 -51.94 71.33
N ASP A 202 18.38 -50.86 70.55
CA ASP A 202 17.61 -49.64 70.87
C ASP A 202 16.09 -49.92 70.90
N ILE A 203 15.62 -50.86 70.08
CA ILE A 203 14.23 -51.32 70.07
C ILE A 203 13.94 -52.23 71.26
N SER A 204 14.91 -53.06 71.64
CA SER A 204 14.78 -53.95 72.78
C SER A 204 14.63 -53.16 74.08
N GLU A 205 15.30 -52.01 74.22
CA GLU A 205 15.17 -51.08 75.35
C GLU A 205 13.72 -50.60 75.53
N LEU A 206 13.08 -50.19 74.43
CA LEU A 206 11.67 -49.77 74.44
C LEU A 206 10.69 -50.89 74.82
N ARG A 207 11.08 -52.15 74.56
CA ARG A 207 10.23 -53.33 74.83
C ARG A 207 10.20 -53.73 76.30
N VAL A 208 11.25 -53.41 77.06
CA VAL A 208 11.39 -53.78 78.49
C VAL A 208 10.44 -52.98 79.38
N TYR A 209 9.99 -51.80 78.96
CA TYR A 209 9.06 -51.00 79.76
C TYR A 209 7.75 -51.74 80.08
N ALA A 210 7.49 -51.94 81.37
CA ALA A 210 6.21 -52.42 81.90
C ALA A 210 5.15 -51.29 81.88
N ARG A 211 5.57 -50.07 82.25
CA ARG A 211 4.82 -48.81 82.09
C ARG A 211 5.73 -47.78 81.41
N PRO A 212 5.50 -47.41 80.14
CA PRO A 212 6.37 -46.48 79.42
C PRO A 212 6.21 -45.05 79.95
N PRO A 213 7.26 -44.22 79.90
CA PRO A 213 7.14 -42.78 80.10
C PRO A 213 6.12 -42.16 79.15
N ASN A 214 5.42 -41.11 79.59
CA ASN A 214 4.34 -40.49 78.80
C ASN A 214 4.82 -40.03 77.40
N LEU A 215 6.06 -39.54 77.30
CA LEU A 215 6.69 -39.14 76.03
C LEU A 215 6.87 -40.32 75.07
N VAL A 216 7.36 -41.46 75.59
CA VAL A 216 7.53 -42.70 74.82
C VAL A 216 6.18 -43.24 74.34
N LEU A 217 5.17 -43.24 75.23
CA LEU A 217 3.81 -43.64 74.89
C LEU A 217 3.21 -42.77 73.77
N THR A 218 3.45 -41.45 73.82
CA THR A 218 2.95 -40.48 72.84
C THR A 218 3.58 -40.70 71.46
N VAL A 219 4.90 -40.91 71.39
CA VAL A 219 5.62 -41.24 70.14
C VAL A 219 5.15 -42.58 69.58
N MET A 220 5.03 -43.61 70.41
CA MET A 220 4.59 -44.93 69.96
C MET A 220 3.13 -44.94 69.49
N ASN A 221 2.25 -44.17 70.13
CA ASN A 221 0.88 -43.99 69.66
C ASN A 221 0.84 -43.27 68.30
N ALA A 222 1.72 -42.30 68.07
CA ALA A 222 1.86 -41.62 66.78
C ALA A 222 2.36 -42.59 65.69
N VAL A 223 3.32 -43.47 66.01
CA VAL A 223 3.77 -44.55 65.10
C VAL A 223 2.65 -45.56 64.80
N CYS A 224 1.88 -45.98 65.81
CA CYS A 224 0.72 -46.86 65.62
C CYS A 224 -0.31 -46.25 64.65
N ILE A 225 -0.55 -44.94 64.73
CA ILE A 225 -1.47 -44.22 63.84
C ILE A 225 -0.95 -44.22 62.40
N LEU A 226 0.35 -43.99 62.18
CA LEU A 226 0.96 -44.05 60.85
C LEU A 226 0.86 -45.45 60.22
N LEU A 227 1.02 -46.50 61.02
CA LEU A 227 0.81 -47.90 60.61
C LEU A 227 -0.67 -48.32 60.56
N GLN A 228 -1.60 -47.38 60.76
CA GLN A 228 -3.06 -47.60 60.74
C GLN A 228 -3.55 -48.65 61.76
N LYS A 229 -2.87 -48.75 62.90
CA LYS A 229 -3.23 -49.61 64.04
C LYS A 229 -3.85 -48.79 65.17
N LYS A 230 -4.55 -49.44 66.11
CA LYS A 230 -5.16 -48.76 67.26
C LYS A 230 -4.06 -48.17 68.16
N PRO A 231 -4.14 -46.88 68.55
CA PRO A 231 -3.15 -46.24 69.42
C PRO A 231 -3.36 -46.71 70.86
N ASN A 232 -2.70 -47.81 71.24
CA ASN A 232 -2.61 -48.25 72.61
C ASN A 232 -1.23 -48.89 72.86
N TRP A 233 -0.79 -48.92 74.12
CA TRP A 233 0.51 -49.49 74.47
C TRP A 233 0.62 -50.99 74.12
N THR A 234 -0.48 -51.74 74.27
CA THR A 234 -0.52 -53.17 73.96
C THR A 234 -0.20 -53.45 72.49
N THR A 235 -0.74 -52.64 71.57
CA THR A 235 -0.49 -52.76 70.12
C THR A 235 0.89 -52.22 69.76
N ALA A 236 1.34 -51.12 70.41
CA ALA A 236 2.71 -50.63 70.24
C ALA A 236 3.76 -51.69 70.64
N LYS A 237 3.54 -52.39 71.76
CA LYS A 237 4.42 -53.45 72.25
C LYS A 237 4.43 -54.68 71.33
N LEU A 238 3.28 -55.01 70.74
CA LEU A 238 3.17 -56.05 69.71
C LEU A 238 3.97 -55.68 68.45
N LEU A 239 3.83 -54.44 67.98
CA LEU A 239 4.55 -53.94 66.80
C LEU A 239 6.08 -53.90 67.03
N LEU A 240 6.54 -53.50 68.22
CA LEU A 240 7.95 -53.53 68.61
C LEU A 240 8.52 -54.96 68.69
N SER A 241 7.67 -55.98 68.81
CA SER A 241 8.07 -57.39 68.87
C SER A 241 8.22 -58.05 67.50
N GLU A 242 7.79 -57.37 66.42
CA GLU A 242 7.93 -57.88 65.06
C GLU A 242 9.37 -57.70 64.54
N THR A 243 9.96 -58.77 64.01
CA THR A 243 11.36 -58.80 63.52
C THR A 243 11.64 -57.85 62.35
N GLY A 244 10.59 -57.33 61.70
CA GLY A 244 10.66 -56.40 60.56
C GLY A 244 10.13 -55.00 60.83
N PHE A 245 9.92 -54.60 62.09
CA PHE A 245 9.30 -53.32 62.45
C PHE A 245 9.98 -52.09 61.81
N LEU A 246 11.30 -51.95 61.91
CA LEU A 246 12.03 -50.85 61.26
C LEU A 246 11.91 -50.87 59.74
N LYS A 247 12.04 -52.05 59.14
CA LYS A 247 11.88 -52.22 57.68
C LYS A 247 10.50 -51.78 57.23
N LYS A 248 9.44 -52.09 57.99
CA LYS A 248 8.07 -51.64 57.70
C LYS A 248 7.90 -50.12 57.80
N LEU A 249 8.59 -49.45 58.72
CA LEU A 249 8.55 -47.99 58.82
C LEU A 249 9.30 -47.30 57.69
N VAL A 250 10.47 -47.82 57.33
CA VAL A 250 11.33 -47.27 56.26
C VAL A 250 10.72 -47.52 54.88
N GLN A 251 10.11 -48.69 54.66
CA GLN A 251 9.42 -49.05 53.42
C GLN A 251 7.97 -48.55 53.37
N LEU A 252 7.52 -47.78 54.37
CA LEU A 252 6.17 -47.22 54.37
C LEU A 252 6.01 -46.31 53.15
N ASP A 253 4.99 -46.58 52.34
CA ASP A 253 4.67 -45.76 51.18
C ASP A 253 4.14 -44.39 51.63
N LYS A 254 5.09 -43.44 51.74
CA LYS A 254 4.87 -42.04 52.09
C LYS A 254 3.84 -41.34 51.18
N ASP A 255 3.58 -41.87 49.99
CA ASP A 255 2.71 -41.29 48.98
C ASP A 255 1.29 -41.90 48.99
N ARG A 256 1.05 -43.05 49.65
CA ARG A 256 -0.28 -43.69 49.72
C ARG A 256 -1.02 -43.52 51.03
N LEU A 257 -0.44 -42.83 52.02
CA LEU A 257 -1.07 -42.61 53.31
C LEU A 257 -2.30 -41.68 53.20
N PRO A 258 -3.48 -42.06 53.74
CA PRO A 258 -4.68 -41.22 53.70
C PRO A 258 -4.57 -39.97 54.59
N ASP A 259 -5.16 -38.85 54.14
CA ASP A 259 -5.30 -37.60 54.91
C ASP A 259 -5.84 -37.81 56.34
N LYS A 260 -6.73 -38.80 56.52
CA LYS A 260 -7.33 -39.17 57.80
C LYS A 260 -6.29 -39.58 58.86
N VAL A 261 -5.16 -40.16 58.43
CA VAL A 261 -4.06 -40.57 59.31
C VAL A 261 -3.33 -39.34 59.85
N PHE A 262 -2.98 -38.39 58.97
CA PHE A 262 -2.29 -37.15 59.36
C PHE A 262 -3.18 -36.21 60.19
N MET A 263 -4.51 -36.21 59.98
CA MET A 263 -5.43 -35.47 60.87
C MET A 263 -5.43 -36.00 62.30
N LYS A 264 -5.35 -37.33 62.49
CA LYS A 264 -5.21 -37.94 63.82
C LYS A 264 -3.84 -37.66 64.42
N LEU A 265 -2.79 -37.69 63.60
CA LEU A 265 -1.41 -37.40 63.97
C LEU A 265 -1.21 -35.94 64.42
N LYS A 266 -1.94 -35.00 63.82
CA LYS A 266 -1.87 -33.57 64.14
C LYS A 266 -2.13 -33.28 65.62
N LYS A 267 -3.01 -34.05 66.28
CA LYS A 267 -3.30 -33.94 67.72
C LYS A 267 -2.08 -34.19 68.62
N PHE A 268 -1.17 -35.06 68.16
CA PHE A 268 0.07 -35.40 68.89
C PHE A 268 1.18 -34.39 68.58
N LEU A 269 1.25 -33.94 67.32
CA LEU A 269 2.24 -32.95 66.86
C LEU A 269 2.03 -31.54 67.43
N THR A 270 0.80 -31.21 67.85
CA THR A 270 0.49 -29.92 68.51
C THR A 270 0.86 -29.90 70.00
N LEU A 271 1.26 -31.02 70.60
CA LEU A 271 1.64 -31.07 72.01
C LEU A 271 3.02 -30.41 72.20
N PRO A 272 3.19 -29.47 73.15
CA PRO A 272 4.47 -28.78 73.41
C PRO A 272 5.63 -29.70 73.80
N ASP A 273 5.31 -30.93 74.20
CA ASP A 273 6.26 -31.94 74.65
C ASP A 273 6.69 -32.91 73.53
N PHE A 274 6.06 -32.84 72.35
CA PHE A 274 6.41 -33.64 71.18
C PHE A 274 7.55 -32.99 70.38
N HIS A 275 8.73 -32.89 71.00
CA HIS A 275 9.91 -32.29 70.38
C HIS A 275 11.13 -33.22 70.48
N PRO A 276 11.88 -33.47 69.38
CA PRO A 276 13.02 -34.39 69.37
C PRO A 276 14.03 -34.13 70.49
N LYS A 277 14.33 -32.86 70.78
CA LYS A 277 15.27 -32.47 71.85
C LYS A 277 14.81 -32.92 73.24
N LYS A 278 13.50 -32.86 73.54
CA LYS A 278 12.95 -33.32 74.83
C LYS A 278 12.91 -34.85 74.91
N ILE A 279 12.60 -35.51 73.80
CA ILE A 279 12.48 -36.97 73.71
C ILE A 279 13.85 -37.66 73.71
N ALA A 280 14.89 -36.99 73.20
CA ALA A 280 16.27 -37.47 73.21
C ALA A 280 16.80 -37.78 74.62
N HIS A 281 16.37 -37.02 75.63
CA HIS A 281 16.73 -37.28 77.03
C HIS A 281 16.08 -38.54 77.61
N VAL A 282 15.06 -39.08 76.96
CA VAL A 282 14.30 -40.25 77.44
C VAL A 282 14.64 -41.50 76.62
N SER A 283 14.72 -41.39 75.29
CA SER A 283 15.12 -42.50 74.42
C SER A 283 15.61 -42.00 73.07
N VAL A 284 16.77 -42.51 72.65
CA VAL A 284 17.36 -42.24 71.33
C VAL A 284 16.49 -42.82 70.21
N ALA A 285 15.94 -44.02 70.39
CA ALA A 285 15.03 -44.64 69.42
C ALA A 285 13.74 -43.82 69.22
N CYS A 286 13.13 -43.34 70.30
CA CYS A 286 11.95 -42.48 70.20
C CYS A 286 12.26 -41.10 69.59
N CYS A 287 13.49 -40.59 69.76
CA CYS A 287 13.93 -39.36 69.12
C CYS A 287 13.92 -39.48 67.59
N SER A 288 14.60 -40.50 67.06
CA SER A 288 14.68 -40.78 65.61
C SER A 288 13.29 -41.05 65.00
N MET A 289 12.42 -41.77 65.72
CA MET A 289 11.03 -41.95 65.29
C MET A 289 10.23 -40.64 65.31
N CYS A 290 10.41 -39.78 66.32
CA CYS A 290 9.76 -38.47 66.40
C CYS A 290 10.19 -37.55 65.24
N GLU A 291 11.48 -37.45 64.96
CA GLU A 291 12.01 -36.67 63.84
C GLU A 291 11.45 -37.14 62.49
N TRP A 292 11.37 -38.45 62.29
CA TRP A 292 10.78 -39.04 61.10
C TRP A 292 9.29 -38.72 60.95
N ILE A 293 8.51 -38.81 62.03
CA ILE A 293 7.09 -38.45 62.04
C ILE A 293 6.88 -36.97 61.67
N ILE A 294 7.69 -36.07 62.23
CA ILE A 294 7.64 -34.63 61.94
C ILE A 294 7.99 -34.36 60.47
N ALA A 295 9.08 -34.96 59.97
CA ALA A 295 9.51 -34.81 58.59
C ALA A 295 8.47 -35.38 57.59
N LEU A 296 7.84 -36.50 57.92
CA LEU A 296 6.79 -37.13 57.11
C LEU A 296 5.51 -36.27 57.05
N ASN A 297 5.11 -35.67 58.18
CA ASN A 297 3.98 -34.73 58.22
C ASN A 297 4.25 -33.47 57.39
N ASN A 298 5.47 -32.92 57.46
CA ASN A 298 5.86 -31.77 56.65
C ASN A 298 5.87 -32.10 55.15
N TYR A 299 6.39 -33.27 54.76
CA TYR A 299 6.36 -33.77 53.38
C TYR A 299 4.91 -33.92 52.88
N HIS A 300 4.04 -34.53 53.68
CA HIS A 300 2.62 -34.70 53.34
C HIS A 300 1.91 -33.35 53.11
N ASN A 301 2.17 -32.36 53.96
CA ASN A 301 1.58 -31.02 53.81
C ASN A 301 2.05 -30.32 52.53
N VAL A 302 3.34 -30.42 52.19
CA VAL A 302 3.86 -29.90 50.92
C VAL A 302 3.27 -30.65 49.74
N ARG A 303 3.21 -31.98 49.79
CA ARG A 303 2.62 -32.82 48.74
C ARG A 303 1.14 -32.50 48.46
N LYS A 304 0.35 -32.25 49.49
CA LYS A 304 -1.05 -31.82 49.34
C LYS A 304 -1.16 -30.47 48.63
N LYS A 305 -0.30 -29.51 48.99
CA LYS A 305 -0.21 -28.21 48.29
C LYS A 305 0.23 -28.38 46.83
N MET A 306 1.19 -29.26 46.56
CA MET A 306 1.65 -29.58 45.20
C MET A 306 0.57 -30.23 44.34
N ALA A 307 -0.24 -31.14 44.89
CA ALA A 307 -1.34 -31.78 44.15
C ALA A 307 -2.38 -30.75 43.69
N LEU A 308 -2.73 -29.78 44.56
CA LEU A 308 -3.62 -28.67 44.21
C LEU A 308 -3.01 -27.75 43.16
N LYS A 309 -1.73 -27.37 43.31
CA LYS A 309 -0.99 -26.56 42.34
C LYS A 309 -0.89 -27.26 40.98
N LYS A 310 -0.64 -28.58 40.95
CA LYS A 310 -0.55 -29.39 39.73
C LYS A 310 -1.85 -29.38 38.94
N ASN A 311 -3.01 -29.53 39.58
CA ASN A 311 -4.30 -29.46 38.89
C ASN A 311 -4.54 -28.08 38.27
N LYS A 312 -4.18 -27.00 38.98
CA LYS A 312 -4.23 -25.63 38.46
C LYS A 312 -3.27 -25.43 37.27
N LEU A 313 -2.08 -26.00 37.33
CA LEU A 313 -1.08 -25.94 36.25
C LEU A 313 -1.57 -26.68 35.00
N ILE A 314 -2.23 -27.84 35.16
CA ILE A 314 -2.83 -28.59 34.05
C ILE A 314 -3.91 -27.75 33.36
N SER A 315 -4.78 -27.07 34.11
CA SER A 315 -5.79 -26.19 33.51
C SER A 315 -5.18 -25.00 32.77
N ILE A 316 -4.12 -24.39 33.32
CA ILE A 316 -3.41 -23.28 32.68
C ILE A 316 -2.72 -23.76 31.38
N ASN A 317 -2.00 -24.88 31.42
CA ASN A 317 -1.35 -25.44 30.22
C ASN A 317 -2.34 -25.82 29.13
N ARG A 318 -3.53 -26.32 29.49
CA ARG A 318 -4.59 -26.62 28.52
C ARG A 318 -5.11 -25.33 27.86
N ASN A 319 -5.35 -24.28 28.64
CA ASN A 319 -5.77 -22.98 28.13
C ASN A 319 -4.70 -22.32 27.24
N LYS A 320 -3.42 -22.45 27.62
CA LYS A 320 -2.28 -22.00 26.82
C LYS A 320 -2.26 -22.69 25.45
N LEU A 321 -2.40 -24.02 25.42
CA LEU A 321 -2.38 -24.78 24.17
C LEU A 321 -3.53 -24.37 23.23
N LEU A 322 -4.73 -24.17 23.77
CA LEU A 322 -5.89 -23.69 23.01
C LEU A 322 -5.65 -22.30 22.42
N ARG A 323 -5.06 -21.38 23.20
CA ARG A 323 -4.71 -20.03 22.74
C ARG A 323 -3.64 -20.05 21.67
N GLN A 324 -2.61 -20.88 21.84
CA GLN A 324 -1.55 -21.01 20.85
C GLN A 324 -2.08 -21.54 19.51
N HIS A 325 -2.96 -22.54 19.53
CA HIS A 325 -3.63 -23.00 18.32
C HIS A 325 -4.48 -21.90 17.65
N LYS A 326 -5.15 -21.06 18.44
CA LYS A 326 -5.94 -19.92 17.91
C LYS A 326 -5.05 -18.86 17.26
N ILE A 327 -3.90 -18.53 17.86
CA ILE A 327 -2.91 -17.61 17.28
C ILE A 327 -2.34 -18.19 15.97
N ASP A 328 -1.93 -19.45 15.97
CA ASP A 328 -1.40 -20.10 14.76
C ASP A 328 -2.44 -20.11 13.63
N LEU A 329 -3.71 -20.36 13.95
CA LEU A 329 -4.81 -20.31 12.99
C LEU A 329 -5.01 -18.90 12.44
N ASN A 330 -5.07 -17.88 13.32
CA ASN A 330 -5.22 -16.48 12.93
C ASN A 330 -4.05 -16.00 12.07
N ASN A 331 -2.81 -16.33 12.44
CA ASN A 331 -1.61 -15.95 11.69
C ASN A 331 -1.53 -16.64 10.33
N LYS A 332 -1.78 -17.97 10.27
CA LYS A 332 -1.68 -18.71 9.00
C LYS A 332 -2.81 -18.43 8.02
N LEU A 333 -4.06 -18.39 8.48
CA LEU A 333 -5.21 -18.28 7.58
C LEU A 333 -5.60 -16.83 7.37
N ILE A 334 -5.78 -16.07 8.45
CA ILE A 334 -6.39 -14.75 8.35
C ILE A 334 -5.35 -13.71 7.94
N VAL A 335 -4.22 -13.66 8.63
CA VAL A 335 -3.20 -12.64 8.34
C VAL A 335 -2.58 -12.88 6.96
N PHE A 336 -2.13 -14.10 6.65
CA PHE A 336 -1.50 -14.37 5.35
C PHE A 336 -2.44 -14.15 4.15
N GLN A 337 -3.67 -14.69 4.19
CA GLN A 337 -4.61 -14.52 3.06
C GLN A 337 -5.06 -13.08 2.89
N VAL A 338 -5.28 -12.35 3.99
CA VAL A 338 -5.73 -10.96 3.91
C VAL A 338 -4.56 -10.04 3.54
N GLU A 339 -3.34 -10.30 3.97
CA GLU A 339 -2.15 -9.57 3.53
C GLU A 339 -1.88 -9.77 2.04
N GLU A 340 -2.00 -11.01 1.53
CA GLU A 340 -1.89 -11.30 0.10
C GLU A 340 -2.98 -10.55 -0.69
N HIS A 341 -4.23 -10.62 -0.23
CA HIS A 341 -5.34 -9.87 -0.84
C HIS A 341 -5.10 -8.36 -0.82
N LEU A 342 -4.58 -7.80 0.29
CA LEU A 342 -4.23 -6.39 0.39
C LEU A 342 -3.09 -6.01 -0.56
N GLN A 343 -2.08 -6.87 -0.76
CA GLN A 343 -1.01 -6.63 -1.73
C GLN A 343 -1.55 -6.58 -3.15
N VAL A 344 -2.42 -7.51 -3.53
CA VAL A 344 -3.08 -7.52 -4.85
C VAL A 344 -3.92 -6.26 -5.03
N LEU A 345 -4.71 -5.89 -4.01
CA LEU A 345 -5.55 -4.70 -4.06
C LEU A 345 -4.72 -3.40 -4.15
N HIS A 346 -3.58 -3.34 -3.46
CA HIS A 346 -2.67 -2.21 -3.50
C HIS A 346 -1.92 -2.12 -4.84
N ALA A 347 -1.58 -3.25 -5.47
CA ALA A 347 -1.04 -3.27 -6.83
C ALA A 347 -2.08 -2.75 -7.83
N ALA A 348 -3.30 -3.27 -7.79
CA ALA A 348 -4.40 -2.79 -8.63
C ALA A 348 -4.68 -1.28 -8.42
N TYR A 349 -4.57 -0.78 -7.18
CA TYR A 349 -4.70 0.64 -6.89
C TYR A 349 -3.65 1.47 -7.62
N LYS A 350 -2.37 1.06 -7.53
CA LYS A 350 -1.26 1.74 -8.20
C LYS A 350 -1.44 1.75 -9.71
N ASP A 351 -1.88 0.64 -10.29
CA ASP A 351 -2.11 0.52 -11.72
C ASP A 351 -3.22 1.48 -12.19
N ILE A 352 -4.36 1.53 -11.48
CA ILE A 352 -5.46 2.46 -11.79
C ILE A 352 -5.01 3.91 -11.66
N VAL A 353 -4.21 4.24 -10.64
CA VAL A 353 -3.68 5.60 -10.46
C VAL A 353 -2.75 5.97 -11.62
N ALA A 354 -1.84 5.06 -12.00
CA ALA A 354 -0.93 5.26 -13.11
C ALA A 354 -1.68 5.45 -14.44
N GLU A 355 -2.67 4.61 -14.74
CA GLU A 355 -3.54 4.75 -15.91
C GLU A 355 -4.28 6.10 -15.91
N LYS A 356 -4.85 6.49 -14.77
CA LYS A 356 -5.54 7.79 -14.63
C LYS A 356 -4.59 8.95 -14.89
N ASP A 357 -3.36 8.88 -14.41
CA ASP A 357 -2.37 9.95 -14.58
C ASP A 357 -1.86 10.03 -16.02
N ILE A 358 -1.71 8.90 -16.71
CA ILE A 358 -1.43 8.85 -18.15
C ILE A 358 -2.59 9.51 -18.93
N LEU A 359 -3.83 9.15 -18.63
CA LEU A 359 -5.01 9.75 -19.27
C LEU A 359 -5.13 11.25 -18.96
N ALA A 360 -4.85 11.66 -17.73
CA ALA A 360 -4.84 13.06 -17.34
C ALA A 360 -3.76 13.85 -18.08
N GLY A 361 -2.56 13.28 -18.24
CA GLY A 361 -1.48 13.84 -19.04
C GLY A 361 -1.87 13.99 -20.51
N ARG A 362 -2.46 12.93 -21.09
CA ARG A 362 -2.97 12.93 -22.47
C ARG A 362 -4.05 14.01 -22.69
N ARG A 363 -4.88 14.30 -21.69
CA ARG A 363 -5.92 15.35 -21.74
C ARG A 363 -5.36 16.79 -21.76
N GLN A 364 -4.22 17.06 -21.11
CA GLN A 364 -3.75 18.43 -20.91
C GLN A 364 -3.42 19.17 -22.21
N LEU A 365 -2.72 18.50 -23.13
CA LEU A 365 -2.26 19.12 -24.37
C LEU A 365 -3.43 19.47 -25.32
N PRO A 366 -4.36 18.55 -25.62
CA PRO A 366 -5.57 18.87 -26.39
C PRO A 366 -6.40 19.97 -25.76
N MET A 367 -6.58 19.96 -24.43
CA MET A 367 -7.36 20.99 -23.73
C MET A 367 -6.75 22.39 -23.90
N ARG A 368 -5.42 22.53 -23.72
CA ARG A 368 -4.71 23.80 -23.94
C ARG A 368 -4.80 24.26 -25.40
N ARG A 369 -4.56 23.34 -26.34
CA ARG A 369 -4.64 23.64 -27.77
C ARG A 369 -6.04 24.04 -28.20
N MET A 370 -7.07 23.37 -27.68
CA MET A 370 -8.46 23.67 -27.96
C MET A 370 -8.88 25.04 -27.42
N TYR A 371 -8.41 25.43 -26.23
CA TYR A 371 -8.61 26.78 -25.70
C TYR A 371 -7.96 27.82 -26.63
N CYS A 372 -6.68 27.67 -26.97
CA CYS A 372 -6.02 28.60 -27.90
C CYS A 372 -6.73 28.66 -29.26
N ALA A 373 -7.15 27.51 -29.80
CA ALA A 373 -7.84 27.46 -31.08
C ALA A 373 -9.22 28.11 -31.03
N SER A 374 -9.97 28.00 -29.92
CA SER A 374 -11.24 28.72 -29.76
C SER A 374 -11.06 30.24 -29.78
N VAL A 375 -10.01 30.75 -29.12
CA VAL A 375 -9.67 32.18 -29.12
C VAL A 375 -9.30 32.64 -30.54
N LEU A 376 -8.45 31.88 -31.22
CA LEU A 376 -8.03 32.19 -32.60
C LEU A 376 -9.20 32.13 -33.58
N LEU A 377 -10.06 31.11 -33.50
CA LEU A 377 -11.24 30.98 -34.37
C LEU A 377 -12.25 32.11 -34.14
N THR A 378 -12.36 32.61 -32.91
CA THR A 378 -13.22 33.76 -32.60
C THR A 378 -12.62 35.05 -33.19
N ALA A 379 -11.31 35.25 -33.04
CA ALA A 379 -10.60 36.41 -33.58
C ALA A 379 -10.57 36.44 -35.12
N LEU A 380 -10.51 35.27 -35.76
CA LEU A 380 -10.49 35.11 -37.23
C LEU A 380 -11.89 34.93 -37.84
N GLY A 381 -12.96 35.01 -37.02
CA GLY A 381 -14.33 34.81 -37.48
C GLY A 381 -14.75 35.81 -38.56
N ASP A 382 -14.29 37.06 -38.43
CA ASP A 382 -14.59 38.15 -39.36
C ASP A 382 -13.79 38.05 -40.67
N GLU A 383 -12.62 37.39 -40.67
CA GLU A 383 -11.79 37.17 -41.87
C GLU A 383 -12.32 36.06 -42.78
N LYS A 384 -13.37 35.37 -42.35
CA LYS A 384 -13.97 34.21 -43.03
C LYS A 384 -15.10 34.58 -43.99
N VAL A 385 -15.58 35.82 -43.94
CA VAL A 385 -16.72 36.35 -44.71
C VAL A 385 -16.26 37.03 -45.99
#